data_AF-A0A1C5KQZ0-F1
#
_entry.id   AF-A0A1C5KQZ0-F1
#
_cell.length_a   1.000
_cell.length_b   1.000
_cell.length_c   1.000
_cell.angle_alpha   90.00
_cell.angle_beta   90.00
_cell.angle_gamma   90.00
#
_symmetry.space_group_name_H-M   'P 1'
#
loop_
_entity.id
_entity.type
_entity.pdbx_description
1 polymer ?
#
loop_
_entity_poly.entity_id
_entity_poly.type
_entity_poly.pdbx_seq_one_letter_code
_entity_poly.pdbx_strand_id
1 'polypeptide(L)'
;MQKFKDALLEEQQRLEEIIAKAKMENAGMPEGHLRISKYQNRCRYYHCIEDRNGTYIPKGNMTLSKQLAQKAYNKSIINKAEEQLCKISKLLETDADEEMKKLYDSLHPDRKKLIVPLEDSWEQALQKWYETPYQGKEFQEGTPVILTEKGERVRSKSEKILADYFYRKDILYKYEKPIYLKEYGTVYPDFTFLSSKTRQEMYWEHEGMMDNQEYARNAVRKIESYQKNGIYPGERLILTFETQQSMLNQNIVENLVEKYL
;
A
#
# COMPACT_ATOMS: atom_id res chain seq x y z
N MET A 1 2.74 -4.24 -3.43
CA MET A 1 1.80 -5.10 -2.67
C MET A 1 0.59 -4.37 -2.11
N GLN A 2 0.73 -3.17 -1.53
CA GLN A 2 -0.41 -2.46 -0.91
C GLN A 2 -1.63 -2.30 -1.84
N LYS A 3 -1.43 -1.75 -3.05
CA LYS A 3 -2.52 -1.61 -4.05
C LYS A 3 -3.25 -2.93 -4.39
N PHE A 4 -2.55 -4.06 -4.32
CA PHE A 4 -3.15 -5.37 -4.56
C PHE A 4 -3.98 -5.83 -3.35
N LYS A 5 -3.46 -5.64 -2.12
CA LYS A 5 -4.23 -5.89 -0.89
C LYS A 5 -5.47 -4.99 -0.82
N ASP A 6 -5.35 -3.72 -1.18
CA ASP A 6 -6.46 -2.76 -1.22
C ASP A 6 -7.54 -3.22 -2.22
N ALA A 7 -7.16 -3.62 -3.44
CA ALA A 7 -8.09 -4.16 -4.43
C ALA A 7 -8.78 -5.47 -3.97
N LEU A 8 -8.08 -6.32 -3.21
CA LEU A 8 -8.67 -7.53 -2.61
C LEU A 8 -9.69 -7.18 -1.52
N LEU A 9 -9.44 -6.15 -0.71
CA LEU A 9 -10.38 -5.66 0.31
C LEU A 9 -11.63 -5.05 -0.32
N GLU A 10 -11.48 -4.28 -1.40
CA GLU A 10 -12.61 -3.74 -2.15
C GLU A 10 -13.49 -4.87 -2.74
N GLU A 11 -12.87 -5.89 -3.33
CA GLU A 11 -13.60 -7.05 -3.86
C GLU A 11 -14.26 -7.88 -2.74
N GLN A 12 -13.59 -8.02 -1.58
CA GLN A 12 -14.18 -8.65 -0.40
C GLN A 12 -15.48 -7.94 0.00
N GLN A 13 -15.43 -6.62 0.17
CA GLN A 13 -16.61 -5.82 0.54
C GLN A 13 -17.74 -5.98 -0.49
N ARG A 14 -17.41 -5.91 -1.79
CA ARG A 14 -18.40 -6.10 -2.85
C ARG A 14 -19.11 -7.46 -2.76
N LEU A 15 -18.37 -8.53 -2.49
CA LEU A 15 -18.93 -9.88 -2.36
C LEU A 15 -19.79 -10.03 -1.11
N GLU A 16 -19.38 -9.44 0.01
CA GLU A 16 -20.16 -9.41 1.25
C GLU A 16 -21.50 -8.68 1.05
N GLU A 17 -21.51 -7.55 0.35
CA GLU A 17 -22.72 -6.80 0.00
C GLU A 17 -23.66 -7.62 -0.91
N ILE A 18 -23.11 -8.33 -1.92
CA ILE A 18 -23.88 -9.22 -2.80
C ILE A 18 -24.53 -10.35 -1.98
N ILE A 19 -23.78 -10.98 -1.08
CA ILE A 19 -24.29 -12.05 -0.22
C ILE A 19 -25.37 -11.53 0.71
N ALA A 20 -25.16 -10.38 1.37
CA ALA A 20 -26.12 -9.78 2.27
C ALA A 20 -27.43 -9.46 1.55
N LYS A 21 -27.35 -8.84 0.36
CA LYS A 21 -28.52 -8.55 -0.47
C LYS A 21 -29.26 -9.82 -0.87
N ALA A 22 -28.55 -10.84 -1.37
CA ALA A 22 -29.15 -12.10 -1.79
C ALA A 22 -29.80 -12.86 -0.61
N LYS A 23 -29.17 -12.84 0.59
CA LYS A 23 -29.73 -13.45 1.81
C LYS A 23 -30.98 -12.71 2.28
N MET A 24 -30.96 -11.38 2.28
CA MET A 24 -32.11 -10.54 2.64
C MET A 24 -33.31 -10.77 1.70
N GLU A 25 -33.07 -10.80 0.39
CA GLU A 25 -34.12 -11.11 -0.60
C GLU A 25 -34.69 -12.51 -0.39
N ASN A 26 -33.84 -13.50 -0.11
CA ASN A 26 -34.27 -14.89 0.09
C ASN A 26 -35.06 -15.12 1.38
N ALA A 27 -34.86 -14.31 2.42
CA ALA A 27 -35.53 -14.46 3.72
C ALA A 27 -37.07 -14.34 3.61
N GLY A 28 -37.55 -13.51 2.68
CA GLY A 28 -38.98 -13.34 2.41
C GLY A 28 -39.55 -14.28 1.35
N MET A 29 -38.74 -15.19 0.78
CA MET A 29 -39.16 -16.04 -0.34
C MET A 29 -39.70 -17.40 0.12
N PRO A 30 -40.73 -17.94 -0.57
CA PRO A 30 -41.38 -19.19 -0.23
C PRO A 30 -40.40 -20.37 -0.16
N GLU A 31 -40.69 -21.33 0.71
CA GLU A 31 -39.92 -22.57 0.84
C GLU A 31 -39.98 -23.44 -0.41
N GLY A 32 -39.08 -24.40 -0.54
CA GLY A 32 -39.01 -25.30 -1.70
C GLY A 32 -38.24 -24.74 -2.90
N HIS A 33 -38.40 -25.40 -4.05
CA HIS A 33 -37.72 -25.06 -5.30
C HIS A 33 -38.67 -25.15 -6.50
N LEU A 34 -38.29 -24.48 -7.59
CA LEU A 34 -39.02 -24.52 -8.86
C LEU A 34 -38.55 -25.70 -9.71
N ARG A 35 -39.49 -26.54 -10.14
CA ARG A 35 -39.26 -27.50 -11.23
C ARG A 35 -39.93 -27.00 -12.50
N ILE A 36 -39.21 -27.06 -13.61
CA ILE A 36 -39.70 -26.67 -14.93
C ILE A 36 -39.85 -27.93 -15.79
N SER A 37 -41.02 -28.10 -16.41
CA SER A 37 -41.27 -29.15 -17.41
C SER A 37 -41.70 -28.52 -18.73
N LYS A 38 -41.26 -29.11 -19.85
CA LYS A 38 -41.60 -28.65 -21.19
C LYS A 38 -42.35 -29.76 -21.92
N TYR A 39 -43.52 -29.44 -22.48
CA TYR A 39 -44.28 -30.35 -23.34
C TYR A 39 -44.87 -29.58 -24.53
N GLN A 40 -44.62 -30.04 -25.76
CA GLN A 40 -45.10 -29.44 -27.01
C GLN A 40 -44.99 -27.89 -27.01
N ASN A 41 -43.79 -27.38 -26.71
CA ASN A 41 -43.45 -25.95 -26.64
C ASN A 41 -44.12 -25.13 -25.51
N ARG A 42 -44.77 -25.76 -24.53
CA ARG A 42 -45.34 -25.08 -23.36
C ARG A 42 -44.52 -25.39 -22.11
N CYS A 43 -44.10 -24.34 -21.40
CA CYS A 43 -43.49 -24.46 -20.08
C CYS A 43 -44.57 -24.63 -19.01
N ARG A 44 -44.36 -25.60 -18.12
CA ARG A 44 -45.14 -25.84 -16.90
C ARG A 44 -44.22 -25.71 -15.70
N TYR A 45 -44.71 -25.04 -14.68
CA TYR A 45 -43.99 -24.74 -13.45
C TYR A 45 -44.58 -25.55 -12.30
N TYR A 46 -43.73 -26.07 -11.42
CA TYR A 46 -44.12 -26.89 -10.28
C TYR A 46 -43.37 -26.40 -9.03
N HIS A 47 -44.09 -26.32 -7.92
CA HIS A 47 -43.55 -25.98 -6.60
C HIS A 47 -43.24 -27.27 -5.84
N CYS A 48 -41.95 -27.52 -5.59
CA CYS A 48 -41.47 -28.72 -4.92
C CYS A 48 -40.97 -28.37 -3.51
N ILE A 49 -41.67 -28.84 -2.48
CA ILE A 49 -41.27 -28.66 -1.06
C ILE A 49 -40.66 -29.96 -0.52
N GLU A 50 -41.46 -31.04 -0.47
CA GLU A 50 -41.03 -32.34 0.05
C GLU A 50 -40.90 -33.42 -1.06
N ASP A 51 -41.83 -33.44 -2.02
CA ASP A 51 -41.84 -34.41 -3.13
C ASP A 51 -41.13 -33.88 -4.39
N ARG A 52 -40.46 -34.78 -5.12
CA ARG A 52 -39.77 -34.51 -6.39
C ARG A 52 -40.74 -34.12 -7.52
N ASN A 53 -42.00 -34.51 -7.42
CA ASN A 53 -42.98 -34.19 -8.46
C ASN A 53 -43.56 -32.77 -8.33
N GLY A 54 -43.80 -32.32 -7.10
CA GLY A 54 -44.28 -30.96 -6.81
C GLY A 54 -45.70 -30.66 -7.29
N THR A 55 -46.23 -29.53 -6.83
CA THR A 55 -47.58 -29.07 -7.15
C THR A 55 -47.54 -28.12 -8.34
N TYR A 56 -48.41 -28.33 -9.34
CA TYR A 56 -48.47 -27.46 -10.51
C TYR A 56 -48.81 -26.00 -10.12
N ILE A 57 -48.04 -25.05 -10.63
CA ILE A 57 -48.26 -23.61 -10.42
C ILE A 57 -49.10 -23.07 -11.60
N PRO A 58 -50.34 -22.60 -11.36
CA PRO A 58 -51.18 -22.02 -12.40
C PRO A 58 -50.58 -20.75 -13.00
N LYS A 59 -50.91 -20.44 -14.26
CA LYS A 59 -50.43 -19.23 -14.94
C LYS A 59 -50.73 -17.92 -14.19
N GLY A 60 -51.85 -17.87 -13.46
CA GLY A 60 -52.23 -16.72 -12.64
C GLY A 60 -51.31 -16.47 -11.43
N ASN A 61 -50.55 -17.48 -11.00
CA ASN A 61 -49.60 -17.36 -9.88
C ASN A 61 -48.15 -17.37 -10.36
N MET A 62 -47.85 -16.55 -11.38
CA MET A 62 -46.49 -16.42 -11.91
C MET A 62 -45.50 -15.83 -10.90
N THR A 63 -45.99 -15.05 -9.94
CA THR A 63 -45.20 -14.46 -8.86
C THR A 63 -44.46 -15.54 -8.06
N LEU A 64 -45.16 -16.62 -7.68
CA LEU A 64 -44.56 -17.76 -6.98
C LEU A 64 -43.41 -18.40 -7.80
N SER A 65 -43.63 -18.65 -9.09
CA SER A 65 -42.59 -19.19 -9.97
C SER A 65 -41.35 -18.29 -10.05
N LYS A 66 -41.55 -16.96 -10.16
CA LYS A 66 -40.46 -15.99 -10.18
C LYS A 66 -39.68 -15.98 -8.86
N GLN A 67 -40.38 -15.99 -7.72
CA GLN A 67 -39.75 -16.02 -6.41
C GLN A 67 -38.92 -17.29 -6.20
N LEU A 68 -39.46 -18.47 -6.55
CA LEU A 68 -38.72 -19.74 -6.42
C LEU A 68 -37.50 -19.79 -7.37
N ALA A 69 -37.62 -19.29 -8.59
CA ALA A 69 -36.50 -19.18 -9.52
C ALA A 69 -35.42 -18.22 -9.00
N GLN A 70 -35.83 -17.04 -8.51
CA GLN A 70 -34.91 -16.06 -7.94
C GLN A 70 -34.19 -16.61 -6.71
N LYS A 71 -34.90 -17.32 -5.82
CA LYS A 71 -34.31 -17.97 -4.63
C LYS A 71 -33.21 -18.95 -5.01
N ALA A 72 -33.44 -19.78 -6.03
CA ALA A 72 -32.44 -20.74 -6.52
C ALA A 72 -31.22 -20.04 -7.15
N TYR A 73 -31.45 -18.98 -7.93
CA TYR A 73 -30.39 -18.13 -8.48
C TYR A 73 -29.56 -17.47 -7.37
N ASN A 74 -30.21 -16.78 -6.43
CA ASN A 74 -29.58 -16.12 -5.29
C ASN A 74 -28.76 -17.11 -4.46
N LYS A 75 -29.27 -18.33 -4.20
CA LYS A 75 -28.51 -19.39 -3.52
C LYS A 75 -27.24 -19.78 -4.28
N SER A 76 -27.31 -19.89 -5.60
CA SER A 76 -26.14 -20.20 -6.44
C SER A 76 -25.10 -19.08 -6.42
N ILE A 77 -25.56 -17.82 -6.44
CA ILE A 77 -24.69 -16.64 -6.30
C ILE A 77 -24.03 -16.61 -4.92
N ILE A 78 -24.79 -16.82 -3.84
CA ILE A 78 -24.25 -16.89 -2.47
C ILE A 78 -23.14 -17.92 -2.39
N ASN A 79 -23.39 -19.15 -2.84
CA ASN A 79 -22.37 -20.21 -2.80
C ASN A 79 -21.10 -19.82 -3.58
N LYS A 80 -21.24 -19.24 -4.78
CA LYS A 80 -20.10 -18.80 -5.59
C LYS A 80 -19.33 -17.64 -4.97
N ALA A 81 -20.05 -16.69 -4.35
CA ALA A 81 -19.45 -15.57 -3.66
C ALA A 81 -18.72 -16.02 -2.38
N GLU A 82 -19.30 -16.94 -1.60
CA GLU A 82 -18.67 -17.53 -0.40
C GLU A 82 -17.41 -18.34 -0.77
N GLU A 83 -17.45 -19.13 -1.84
CA GLU A 83 -16.27 -19.83 -2.38
C GLU A 83 -15.14 -18.85 -2.74
N GLN A 84 -15.47 -17.70 -3.33
CA GLN A 84 -14.50 -16.69 -3.73
C GLN A 84 -13.96 -15.91 -2.52
N LEU A 85 -14.82 -15.54 -1.56
CA LEU A 85 -14.42 -14.92 -0.30
C LEU A 85 -13.41 -15.78 0.44
N CYS A 86 -13.64 -17.10 0.52
CA CYS A 86 -12.67 -18.00 1.16
C CYS A 86 -11.27 -17.94 0.52
N LYS A 87 -11.18 -17.77 -0.81
CA LYS A 87 -9.90 -17.60 -1.50
C LYS A 87 -9.27 -16.25 -1.18
N ILE A 88 -10.05 -15.17 -1.19
CA ILE A 88 -9.59 -13.81 -0.89
C ILE A 88 -9.08 -13.74 0.56
N SER A 89 -9.82 -14.27 1.54
CA SER A 89 -9.41 -14.29 2.93
C SER A 89 -8.07 -15.00 3.12
N LYS A 90 -7.86 -16.17 2.48
CA LYS A 90 -6.57 -16.87 2.51
C LYS A 90 -5.42 -16.04 1.92
N LEU A 91 -5.67 -15.33 0.82
CA LEU A 91 -4.67 -14.46 0.20
C LEU A 91 -4.33 -13.25 1.08
N LEU A 92 -5.30 -12.72 1.81
CA LEU A 92 -5.10 -11.59 2.72
C LEU A 92 -4.38 -12.01 4.01
N GLU A 93 -4.60 -13.23 4.50
CA GLU A 93 -3.92 -13.80 5.68
C GLU A 93 -2.45 -14.16 5.39
N THR A 94 -2.13 -14.54 4.15
CA THR A 94 -0.79 -14.99 3.78
C THR A 94 0.08 -13.79 3.40
N ASP A 95 1.09 -13.49 4.20
CA ASP A 95 2.16 -12.56 3.81
C ASP A 95 3.40 -13.36 3.43
N ALA A 96 3.63 -13.50 2.12
CA ALA A 96 4.70 -14.33 1.58
C ALA A 96 6.08 -13.92 2.11
N ASP A 97 6.32 -12.62 2.29
CA ASP A 97 7.59 -12.09 2.79
C ASP A 97 7.81 -12.52 4.24
N GLU A 98 6.75 -12.49 5.06
CA GLU A 98 6.80 -12.93 6.46
C GLU A 98 6.97 -14.45 6.58
N GLU A 99 6.35 -15.24 5.69
CA GLU A 99 6.55 -16.69 5.65
C GLU A 99 7.98 -17.07 5.25
N MET A 100 8.53 -16.40 4.22
CA MET A 100 9.92 -16.60 3.80
C MET A 100 10.90 -16.19 4.91
N LYS A 101 10.63 -15.08 5.60
CA LYS A 101 11.41 -14.64 6.76
C LYS A 101 11.39 -15.68 7.88
N LYS A 102 10.21 -16.15 8.30
CA LYS A 102 10.06 -17.20 9.32
C LYS A 102 10.81 -18.48 8.97
N LEU A 103 10.76 -18.89 7.70
CA LEU A 103 11.50 -20.06 7.22
C LEU A 103 13.00 -19.88 7.44
N TYR A 104 13.58 -18.77 7.00
CA TYR A 104 14.99 -18.48 7.22
C TYR A 104 15.33 -18.40 8.71
N ASP A 105 14.51 -17.67 9.48
CA ASP A 105 14.75 -17.44 10.90
C ASP A 105 14.74 -18.72 11.72
N SER A 106 13.91 -19.70 11.34
CA SER A 106 13.83 -21.03 11.96
C SER A 106 15.06 -21.91 11.75
N LEU A 107 15.96 -21.56 10.82
CA LEU A 107 17.15 -22.34 10.55
C LEU A 107 18.17 -22.20 11.68
N HIS A 108 18.86 -23.31 11.98
CA HIS A 108 19.99 -23.31 12.93
C HIS A 108 21.08 -22.31 12.50
N PRO A 109 21.74 -21.58 13.43
CA PRO A 109 22.77 -20.59 13.09
C PRO A 109 23.88 -21.11 12.19
N ASP A 110 24.35 -22.34 12.42
CA ASP A 110 25.38 -22.94 11.55
C ASP A 110 24.87 -23.29 10.15
N ARG A 111 23.57 -23.60 10.01
CA ARG A 111 22.95 -23.78 8.70
C ARG A 111 22.83 -22.45 7.97
N LYS A 112 22.49 -21.36 8.68
CA LYS A 112 22.46 -20.00 8.12
C LYS A 112 23.82 -19.60 7.52
N LYS A 113 24.93 -19.98 8.14
CA LYS A 113 26.30 -19.71 7.63
C LYS A 113 26.63 -20.47 6.32
N LEU A 114 25.93 -21.57 6.04
CA LEU A 114 26.20 -22.44 4.88
C LEU A 114 25.31 -22.13 3.67
N ILE A 115 24.32 -21.24 3.83
CA ILE A 115 23.40 -20.88 2.76
C ILE A 115 23.57 -19.41 2.39
N VAL A 116 23.30 -19.10 1.12
CA VAL A 116 23.08 -17.73 0.66
C VAL A 116 21.57 -17.56 0.51
N PRO A 117 20.92 -16.69 1.29
CA PRO A 117 19.51 -16.37 1.11
C PRO A 117 19.23 -15.96 -0.34
N LEU A 118 18.09 -16.37 -0.89
CA LEU A 118 17.67 -15.95 -2.24
C LEU A 118 17.37 -14.45 -2.29
N GLU A 119 16.88 -13.90 -1.20
CA GLU A 119 16.70 -12.47 -0.98
C GLU A 119 17.39 -12.08 0.33
N ASP A 120 18.09 -10.94 0.32
CA ASP A 120 18.63 -10.37 1.54
C ASP A 120 17.49 -10.05 2.51
N SER A 121 17.71 -10.30 3.81
CA SER A 121 16.78 -9.78 4.82
C SER A 121 16.66 -8.26 4.70
N TRP A 122 15.55 -7.68 5.13
CA TRP A 122 15.40 -6.22 5.16
C TRP A 122 16.59 -5.53 5.85
N GLU A 123 17.00 -6.06 7.00
CA GLU A 123 18.12 -5.54 7.79
C GLU A 123 19.45 -5.62 7.02
N GLN A 124 19.69 -6.74 6.32
CA GLN A 124 20.89 -6.90 5.48
C GLN A 124 20.88 -5.95 4.28
N ALA A 125 19.74 -5.82 3.59
CA ALA A 125 19.58 -4.91 2.46
C ALA A 125 19.75 -3.45 2.90
N LEU A 126 19.15 -3.08 4.04
CA LEU A 126 19.28 -1.74 4.63
C LEU A 126 20.71 -1.45 5.04
N GLN A 127 21.40 -2.40 5.67
CA GLN A 127 22.79 -2.24 6.07
C GLN A 127 23.72 -2.11 4.86
N LYS A 128 23.59 -3.01 3.87
CA LYS A 128 24.35 -2.92 2.60
C LYS A 128 24.11 -1.58 1.90
N TRP A 129 22.85 -1.16 1.83
CA TRP A 129 22.48 0.14 1.28
C TRP A 129 23.16 1.26 2.06
N TYR A 130 23.08 1.27 3.38
CA TYR A 130 23.65 2.31 4.24
C TYR A 130 25.18 2.39 4.11
N GLU A 131 25.87 1.25 4.10
CA GLU A 131 27.33 1.14 3.95
C GLU A 131 27.84 1.47 2.54
N THR A 132 26.96 1.49 1.54
CA THR A 132 27.37 1.80 0.16
C THR A 132 27.94 3.23 0.08
N PRO A 133 29.22 3.41 -0.29
CA PRO A 133 29.84 4.73 -0.31
C PRO A 133 29.23 5.60 -1.41
N TYR A 134 29.20 6.90 -1.16
CA TYR A 134 28.78 7.92 -2.13
C TYR A 134 29.56 9.20 -1.91
N GLN A 135 29.66 10.03 -2.94
CA GLN A 135 30.29 11.33 -2.87
C GLN A 135 29.23 12.40 -2.69
N GLY A 136 29.15 12.97 -1.48
CA GLY A 136 28.31 14.12 -1.18
C GLY A 136 28.87 15.41 -1.76
N LYS A 137 28.16 16.51 -1.54
CA LYS A 137 28.59 17.84 -1.98
C LYS A 137 29.65 18.40 -1.02
N GLU A 138 30.69 19.02 -1.55
CA GLU A 138 31.76 19.58 -0.71
C GLU A 138 31.32 20.81 0.10
N PHE A 139 31.96 21.03 1.24
CA PHE A 139 31.74 22.23 2.06
C PHE A 139 32.63 23.37 1.57
N GLN A 140 32.03 24.52 1.26
CA GLN A 140 32.80 25.72 0.92
C GLN A 140 33.55 26.23 2.16
N GLU A 141 34.80 26.64 1.97
CA GLU A 141 35.63 27.27 3.00
C GLU A 141 34.92 28.53 3.56
N GLY A 142 34.97 28.70 4.90
CA GLY A 142 34.33 29.82 5.59
C GLY A 142 32.86 29.61 5.99
N THR A 143 32.22 28.51 5.55
CA THR A 143 30.86 28.16 6.02
C THR A 143 30.89 27.79 7.51
N PRO A 144 29.92 28.23 8.34
CA PRO A 144 29.79 27.76 9.72
C PRO A 144 29.79 26.23 9.83
N VAL A 145 30.36 25.71 10.91
CA VAL A 145 30.36 24.28 11.22
C VAL A 145 29.15 23.98 12.10
N ILE A 146 28.16 23.29 11.55
CA ILE A 146 26.97 22.81 12.27
C ILE A 146 27.10 21.29 12.35
N LEU A 147 27.24 20.74 13.55
CA LEU A 147 27.41 19.30 13.78
C LEU A 147 26.14 18.68 14.34
N THR A 148 25.79 17.50 13.84
CA THR A 148 24.72 16.64 14.37
C THR A 148 25.21 15.86 15.59
N GLU A 149 24.28 15.26 16.34
CA GLU A 149 24.59 14.33 17.45
C GLU A 149 25.40 13.11 16.97
N LYS A 150 25.20 12.71 15.72
CA LYS A 150 25.96 11.66 15.03
C LYS A 150 27.37 12.12 14.61
N GLY A 151 27.71 13.40 14.78
CA GLY A 151 28.99 13.99 14.41
C GLY A 151 29.13 14.37 12.94
N GLU A 152 28.03 14.36 12.18
CA GLU A 152 28.00 14.75 10.77
C GLU A 152 27.90 16.28 10.65
N ARG A 153 28.55 16.86 9.64
CA ARG A 153 28.40 18.28 9.33
C ARG A 153 27.20 18.49 8.40
N VAL A 154 26.34 19.45 8.70
CA VAL A 154 25.16 19.80 7.89
C VAL A 154 25.16 21.28 7.45
N ARG A 155 24.31 21.66 6.48
CA ARG A 155 24.25 23.02 5.92
C ARG A 155 23.41 23.98 6.72
N SER A 156 22.37 23.49 7.41
CA SER A 156 21.41 24.34 8.12
C SER A 156 21.04 23.83 9.51
N LYS A 157 20.42 24.71 10.30
CA LYS A 157 19.90 24.35 11.63
C LYS A 157 18.71 23.41 11.55
N SER A 158 17.82 23.59 10.56
CA SER A 158 16.68 22.70 10.33
C SER A 158 17.15 21.29 9.93
N GLU A 159 18.17 21.18 9.07
CA GLU A 159 18.81 19.88 8.78
C GLU A 159 19.41 19.24 10.03
N LYS A 160 20.06 20.02 10.91
CA LYS A 160 20.55 19.47 12.18
C LYS A 160 19.40 18.89 13.02
N ILE A 161 18.29 19.62 13.15
CA ILE A 161 17.12 19.16 13.91
C ILE A 161 16.57 17.86 13.33
N LEU A 162 16.46 17.78 12.01
CA LEU A 162 16.00 16.57 11.29
C LEU A 162 16.97 15.40 11.49
N ALA A 163 18.27 15.61 11.26
CA ALA A 163 19.31 14.59 11.42
C ALA A 163 19.36 14.04 12.86
N ASP A 164 19.33 14.93 13.86
CA ASP A 164 19.31 14.55 15.28
C ASP A 164 18.01 13.80 15.64
N TYR A 165 16.88 14.15 15.01
CA TYR A 165 15.63 13.41 15.17
C TYR A 165 15.74 12.00 14.58
N PHE A 166 16.22 11.86 13.34
CA PHE A 166 16.37 10.54 12.70
C PHE A 166 17.33 9.64 13.47
N TYR A 167 18.45 10.22 13.95
CA TYR A 167 19.42 9.52 14.78
C TYR A 167 18.80 9.00 16.08
N ARG A 168 18.06 9.83 16.83
CA ARG A 168 17.39 9.42 18.08
C ARG A 168 16.27 8.40 17.89
N LYS A 169 15.78 8.22 16.66
CA LYS A 169 14.76 7.24 16.29
C LYS A 169 15.35 5.98 15.65
N ASP A 170 16.68 5.84 15.63
CA ASP A 170 17.38 4.74 14.97
C ASP A 170 17.03 4.59 13.48
N ILE A 171 16.70 5.70 12.81
CA ILE A 171 16.36 5.72 11.39
C ILE A 171 17.65 5.95 10.59
N LEU A 172 18.03 4.94 9.80
CA LEU A 172 19.19 5.04 8.92
C LEU A 172 18.89 5.93 7.70
N TYR A 173 19.74 6.93 7.49
CA TYR A 173 19.66 7.88 6.37
C TYR A 173 21.03 8.14 5.75
N LYS A 174 21.03 8.61 4.50
CA LYS A 174 22.20 9.16 3.83
C LYS A 174 21.99 10.64 3.60
N TYR A 175 22.90 11.45 4.13
CA TYR A 175 22.88 12.90 4.00
C TYR A 175 23.48 13.37 2.67
N GLU A 176 22.81 14.27 1.94
CA GLU A 176 23.27 14.79 0.63
C GLU A 176 23.71 13.69 -0.36
N LYS A 177 23.00 12.56 -0.45
CA LYS A 177 23.32 11.51 -1.43
C LYS A 177 22.94 11.96 -2.84
N PRO A 178 23.87 12.01 -3.82
CA PRO A 178 23.55 12.50 -5.15
C PRO A 178 22.57 11.60 -5.89
N ILE A 179 21.66 12.23 -6.64
CA ILE A 179 20.80 11.59 -7.64
C ILE A 179 20.88 12.37 -8.94
N TYR A 180 20.96 11.66 -10.06
CA TYR A 180 20.92 12.26 -11.38
C TYR A 180 19.47 12.37 -11.88
N LEU A 181 19.04 13.61 -12.17
CA LEU A 181 17.76 13.90 -12.79
C LEU A 181 17.99 14.26 -14.27
N LYS A 182 17.35 13.53 -15.18
CA LYS A 182 17.42 13.80 -16.62
C LYS A 182 16.96 15.24 -16.89
N GLU A 183 17.70 15.95 -17.76
CA GLU A 183 17.46 17.35 -18.15
C GLU A 183 17.66 18.42 -17.05
N TYR A 184 18.09 18.02 -15.84
CA TYR A 184 18.38 18.95 -14.74
C TYR A 184 19.80 18.78 -14.19
N GLY A 185 20.32 17.56 -14.19
CA GLY A 185 21.66 17.22 -13.70
C GLY A 185 21.63 16.55 -12.33
N THR A 186 22.79 16.52 -11.68
CA THR A 186 22.94 15.93 -10.34
C THR A 186 22.38 16.87 -9.28
N VAL A 187 21.43 16.37 -8.49
CA VAL A 187 20.91 17.04 -7.31
C VAL A 187 21.30 16.29 -6.06
N TYR A 188 21.28 17.00 -4.95
CA TYR A 188 21.62 16.49 -3.62
C TYR A 188 20.37 16.74 -2.76
N PRO A 189 19.51 15.73 -2.57
CA PRO A 189 18.46 15.79 -1.58
C PRO A 189 19.06 15.84 -0.18
N ASP A 190 18.42 16.56 0.74
CA ASP A 190 18.94 16.73 2.10
C ASP A 190 19.12 15.38 2.79
N PHE A 191 18.12 14.51 2.68
CA PHE A 191 18.20 13.14 3.20
C PHE A 191 17.67 12.13 2.18
N THR A 192 18.33 10.98 2.09
CA THR A 192 17.84 9.81 1.37
C THR A 192 17.64 8.67 2.35
N PHE A 193 16.52 7.98 2.25
CA PHE A 193 16.15 6.82 3.06
C PHE A 193 15.89 5.63 2.15
N LEU A 194 15.96 4.42 2.70
CA LEU A 194 15.43 3.23 2.08
C LEU A 194 14.10 2.89 2.77
N SER A 195 12.99 2.86 2.03
CA SER A 195 11.68 2.52 2.62
C SER A 195 11.54 1.02 2.82
N SER A 196 11.15 0.61 4.03
CA SER A 196 10.82 -0.78 4.35
C SER A 196 9.64 -1.31 3.53
N LYS A 197 8.69 -0.41 3.21
CA LYS A 197 7.42 -0.70 2.53
C LYS A 197 7.59 -0.92 1.03
N THR A 198 8.41 -0.09 0.37
CA THR A 198 8.58 -0.11 -1.10
C THR A 198 9.91 -0.71 -1.53
N ARG A 199 10.87 -0.89 -0.62
CA ARG A 199 12.27 -1.26 -0.90
C ARG A 199 12.96 -0.32 -1.88
N GLN A 200 12.47 0.92 -1.97
CA GLN A 200 13.00 1.95 -2.85
C GLN A 200 13.55 3.12 -2.06
N GLU A 201 14.46 3.87 -2.70
CA GLU A 201 14.95 5.12 -2.14
C GLU A 201 13.85 6.17 -2.11
N MET A 202 13.69 6.76 -0.93
CA MET A 202 12.85 7.91 -0.63
C MET A 202 13.75 9.12 -0.43
N TYR A 203 13.42 10.23 -1.08
CA TYR A 203 14.17 11.47 -0.98
C TYR A 203 13.40 12.46 -0.11
N TRP A 204 14.09 13.14 0.78
CA TRP A 204 13.52 14.17 1.63
C TRP A 204 14.22 15.49 1.32
N GLU A 205 13.42 16.50 0.98
CA GLU A 205 13.86 17.87 0.75
C GLU A 205 13.20 18.80 1.76
N HIS A 206 14.00 19.68 2.33
CA HIS A 206 13.62 20.70 3.28
C HIS A 206 13.83 22.09 2.66
N GLU A 207 12.72 22.69 2.24
CA GLU A 207 12.70 23.98 1.57
C GLU A 207 12.55 25.11 2.61
N GLY A 208 13.69 25.61 3.09
CA GLY A 208 13.76 26.47 4.28
C GLY A 208 13.45 27.96 4.08
N MET A 209 13.38 28.44 2.83
CA MET A 209 13.31 29.87 2.51
C MET A 209 12.17 30.18 1.53
N MET A 210 10.97 29.64 1.78
CA MET A 210 9.85 29.77 0.83
C MET A 210 9.27 31.19 0.73
N ASP A 211 9.62 32.10 1.63
CA ASP A 211 9.34 33.53 1.54
C ASP A 211 10.28 34.27 0.57
N ASN A 212 11.43 33.69 0.24
CA ASN A 212 12.33 34.22 -0.78
C ASN A 212 11.83 33.82 -2.18
N GLN A 213 11.43 34.81 -2.97
CA GLN A 213 10.82 34.59 -4.28
C GLN A 213 11.73 33.86 -5.27
N GLU A 214 13.03 34.12 -5.27
CA GLU A 214 13.98 33.46 -6.18
C GLU A 214 14.23 32.01 -5.75
N TYR A 215 14.40 31.79 -4.45
CA TYR A 215 14.52 30.45 -3.87
C TYR A 215 13.30 29.60 -4.18
N ALA A 216 12.09 30.12 -3.91
CA ALA A 216 10.85 29.41 -4.17
C ALA A 216 10.67 29.04 -5.65
N ARG A 217 11.05 29.93 -6.59
CA ARG A 217 11.04 29.60 -8.04
C ARG A 217 12.00 28.47 -8.38
N ASN A 218 13.18 28.44 -7.76
CA ASN A 218 14.17 27.38 -7.98
C ASN A 218 13.71 26.05 -7.37
N ALA A 219 13.10 26.08 -6.18
CA ALA A 219 12.49 24.92 -5.54
C ALA A 219 11.41 24.29 -6.42
N VAL A 220 10.50 25.11 -6.98
CA VAL A 220 9.47 24.62 -7.92
C VAL A 220 10.08 23.93 -9.12
N ARG A 221 11.10 24.52 -9.76
CA ARG A 221 11.80 23.90 -10.90
C ARG A 221 12.47 22.58 -10.53
N LYS A 222 13.04 22.48 -9.32
CA LYS A 222 13.65 21.25 -8.79
C LYS A 222 12.58 20.17 -8.57
N ILE A 223 11.46 20.51 -7.96
CA ILE A 223 10.33 19.60 -7.73
C ILE A 223 9.74 19.10 -9.05
N GLU A 224 9.54 19.98 -10.03
CA GLU A 224 9.08 19.58 -11.37
C GLU A 224 10.06 18.62 -12.05
N SER A 225 11.36 18.81 -11.85
CA SER A 225 12.39 17.91 -12.36
C SER A 225 12.29 16.52 -11.74
N TYR A 226 12.10 16.42 -10.42
CA TYR A 226 11.83 15.14 -9.77
C TYR A 226 10.62 14.43 -10.40
N GLN A 227 9.52 15.16 -10.58
CA GLN A 227 8.30 14.61 -11.16
C GLN A 227 8.50 14.11 -12.60
N LYS A 228 9.24 14.86 -13.43
CA LYS A 228 9.60 14.44 -14.80
C LYS A 228 10.45 13.16 -14.82
N ASN A 229 11.16 12.88 -13.74
CA ASN A 229 11.97 11.68 -13.54
C ASN A 229 11.24 10.57 -12.77
N GLY A 230 9.91 10.65 -12.65
CA GLY A 230 9.09 9.63 -12.00
C GLY A 230 9.22 9.61 -10.47
N ILE A 231 9.71 10.70 -9.87
CA ILE A 231 9.86 10.87 -8.43
C ILE A 231 8.81 11.90 -8.00
N TYR A 232 7.66 11.41 -7.52
CA TYR A 232 6.52 12.27 -7.20
C TYR A 232 6.45 12.60 -5.71
N PRO A 233 6.08 13.85 -5.35
CA PRO A 233 5.71 14.21 -3.99
C PRO A 233 4.64 13.27 -3.44
N GLY A 234 4.87 12.74 -2.24
CA GLY A 234 3.96 11.80 -1.58
C GLY A 234 4.06 10.36 -2.09
N GLU A 235 4.97 10.06 -3.01
CA GLU A 235 5.34 8.69 -3.37
C GLU A 235 6.79 8.40 -2.98
N ARG A 236 7.75 9.04 -3.67
CA ARG A 236 9.19 8.87 -3.44
C ARG A 236 9.90 10.14 -2.99
N LEU A 237 9.16 11.25 -2.92
CA LEU A 237 9.66 12.54 -2.48
C LEU A 237 8.83 13.05 -1.29
N ILE A 238 9.52 13.30 -0.18
CA ILE A 238 8.99 13.92 1.03
C ILE A 238 9.45 15.37 1.01
N LEU A 239 8.51 16.30 1.15
CA LEU A 239 8.80 17.73 1.16
C LEU A 239 8.40 18.33 2.50
N THR A 240 9.29 19.13 3.07
CA THR A 240 9.01 19.98 4.23
C THR A 240 9.34 21.41 3.85
N PHE A 241 8.58 22.36 4.39
CA PHE A 241 8.67 23.76 4.00
C PHE A 241 8.76 24.63 5.25
N GLU A 242 9.57 25.68 5.16
CA GLU A 242 9.62 26.75 6.15
C GLU A 242 9.63 28.12 5.46
N THR A 243 9.22 29.12 6.23
CA THR A 243 9.41 30.53 5.91
C THR A 243 9.99 31.22 7.14
N GLN A 244 10.47 32.46 7.01
CA GLN A 244 10.88 33.25 8.19
C GLN A 244 9.84 33.35 9.31
N GLN A 245 8.54 33.25 8.99
CA GLN A 245 7.45 33.35 9.97
C GLN A 245 6.89 32.00 10.41
N SER A 246 7.19 30.92 9.67
CA SER A 246 6.66 29.59 9.91
C SER A 246 7.81 28.60 9.92
N MET A 247 8.25 28.27 11.15
CA MET A 247 9.35 27.37 11.45
C MET A 247 8.95 25.90 11.24
N LEU A 248 9.95 25.00 11.25
CA LEU A 248 9.75 23.56 11.13
C LEU A 248 8.72 23.07 12.15
N ASN A 249 7.65 22.46 11.66
CA ASN A 249 6.69 21.83 12.55
C ASN A 249 7.09 20.37 12.81
N GLN A 250 7.61 20.11 14.00
CA GLN A 250 8.07 18.79 14.42
C GLN A 250 6.98 17.72 14.33
N ASN A 251 5.72 18.06 14.64
CA ASN A 251 4.60 17.11 14.55
C ASN A 251 4.35 16.68 13.10
N ILE A 252 4.56 17.59 12.13
CA ILE A 252 4.45 17.24 10.71
C ILE A 252 5.57 16.29 10.31
N VAL A 253 6.81 16.55 10.76
CA VAL A 253 7.96 15.65 10.51
C VAL A 253 7.67 14.24 11.04
N GLU A 254 7.19 14.14 12.28
CA GLU A 254 6.83 12.85 12.89
C GLU A 254 5.76 12.10 12.09
N ASN A 255 4.69 12.78 11.70
CA ASN A 255 3.64 12.19 10.86
C ASN A 255 4.16 11.73 9.48
N LEU A 256 5.09 12.47 8.89
CA LEU A 256 5.70 12.09 7.60
C LEU A 256 6.58 10.85 7.75
N VAL A 257 7.35 10.76 8.83
CA VAL A 257 8.18 9.59 9.13
C VAL A 257 7.32 8.35 9.27
N GLU A 258 6.28 8.38 10.10
CA GLU A 258 5.37 7.24 10.28
C GLU A 258 4.66 6.83 8.97
N LYS A 259 4.30 7.82 8.15
CA LYS A 259 3.62 7.58 6.89
C LYS A 259 4.54 6.89 5.87
N TYR A 260 5.78 7.36 5.71
CA TYR A 260 6.62 6.99 4.56
C TYR A 260 7.80 6.05 4.86
N LEU A 261 8.33 6.07 6.08
CA LEU A 261 9.49 5.26 6.49
C LEU A 261 9.02 4.01 7.26
#